data_AF-R7UE01-F1
#
_entry.id   AF-R7UE01-F1
#
_cell.length_a   1.000
_cell.length_b   1.000
_cell.length_c   1.000
_cell.angle_alpha   90.00
_cell.angle_beta   90.00
_cell.angle_gamma   90.00
#
_symmetry.space_group_name_H-M   'P 1'
#
loop_
_entity.id
_entity.type
_entity.pdbx_description
1 polymer ?
#
loop_
_entity_poly.entity_id
_entity_poly.type
_entity_poly.pdbx_seq_one_letter_code
_entity_poly.pdbx_strand_id
1 'polypeptide(L)'
;MALSPSATSNKRTQYCMVQYKDLRTTENFKRYKTARNKATTALRQAKTAYETTLVHKIKKLPQKIWQFINGPRQTSLIPDLVNDDNSLATTNLDKANALDLQYSKLFTRESNQLPPLPSRTNLTLIETITITEEKCAPNSSLSMHLNPLDPTTSIPSSSKKQPPKLLPFSRISSTSPFKQAPSHPIGRYLAIYKNELKAFCQTANSVSRFPPSSQNGLT
;
A
#
# COMPACT_ATOMS: atom_id res chain seq x y z
N MET A 1 -28.63 -8.44 -4.70
CA MET A 1 -27.60 -7.40 -4.90
C MET A 1 -26.24 -7.97 -4.49
N ALA A 2 -25.33 -8.20 -5.43
CA ALA A 2 -24.00 -8.72 -5.12
C ALA A 2 -23.10 -7.59 -4.59
N LEU A 3 -22.45 -7.80 -3.44
CA LEU A 3 -21.49 -6.85 -2.86
C LEU A 3 -20.26 -6.72 -3.78
N SER A 4 -19.71 -5.50 -3.89
CA SER A 4 -18.47 -5.22 -4.62
C SER A 4 -17.32 -6.13 -4.14
N PRO A 5 -16.50 -6.73 -5.03
CA PRO A 5 -15.42 -7.66 -4.69
C PRO A 5 -14.42 -7.12 -3.65
N SER A 6 -14.27 -5.79 -3.57
CA SER A 6 -13.39 -5.12 -2.62
C SER A 6 -13.93 -5.21 -1.18
N ALA A 7 -15.24 -5.11 -0.99
CA ALA A 7 -15.86 -5.10 0.34
C ALA A 7 -15.86 -6.48 1.01
N THR A 8 -16.03 -7.54 0.22
CA THR A 8 -15.99 -8.93 0.72
C THR A 8 -14.57 -9.37 1.08
N SER A 9 -13.55 -8.88 0.37
CA SER A 9 -12.14 -9.21 0.63
C SER A 9 -11.63 -8.66 1.97
N ASN A 10 -12.09 -7.46 2.36
CA ASN A 10 -11.69 -6.84 3.63
C ASN A 10 -12.35 -7.55 4.84
N LYS A 11 -13.64 -7.90 4.72
CA LYS A 11 -14.37 -8.69 5.74
C LYS A 11 -13.67 -10.03 6.02
N ARG A 12 -13.23 -10.74 4.96
CA ARG A 12 -12.49 -12.00 5.09
C ARG A 12 -11.12 -11.82 5.74
N THR A 13 -10.41 -10.75 5.41
CA THR A 13 -9.11 -10.43 6.03
C THR A 13 -9.26 -10.17 7.53
N GLN A 14 -10.28 -9.40 7.93
CA GLN A 14 -10.58 -9.11 9.34
C GLN A 14 -10.95 -10.39 10.10
N TYR A 15 -11.82 -11.23 9.54
CA TYR A 15 -12.18 -12.52 10.14
C TYR A 15 -10.95 -13.40 10.39
N CYS A 16 -10.09 -13.59 9.37
CA CYS A 16 -8.87 -14.38 9.53
C CYS A 16 -7.88 -13.76 10.52
N MET A 17 -7.86 -12.43 10.64
CA MET A 17 -7.02 -11.73 11.61
C MET A 17 -7.49 -11.97 13.04
N VAL A 18 -8.80 -11.95 13.31
CA VAL A 18 -9.37 -12.28 14.62
C VAL A 18 -9.03 -13.72 14.99
N GLN A 19 -9.30 -14.67 14.09
CA GLN A 19 -8.96 -16.08 14.29
C GLN A 19 -7.47 -16.33 14.59
N TYR A 20 -6.57 -15.62 13.91
CA TYR A 20 -5.13 -15.70 14.20
C TYR A 20 -4.74 -15.07 15.54
N LYS A 21 -5.42 -14.00 15.96
CA LYS A 21 -5.18 -13.37 17.27
C LYS A 21 -5.63 -14.29 18.41
N ASP A 22 -6.79 -14.91 18.26
CA ASP A 22 -7.36 -15.82 19.25
C ASP A 22 -6.54 -17.11 19.34
N LEU A 23 -6.15 -17.65 18.17
CA LEU A 23 -5.40 -18.89 18.04
C LEU A 23 -4.18 -18.67 17.14
N ARG A 24 -3.02 -18.46 17.77
CA ARG A 24 -1.72 -18.22 17.10
C ARG A 24 -1.10 -19.48 16.50
N THR A 25 -1.88 -20.23 15.73
CA THR A 25 -1.40 -21.41 15.00
C THR A 25 -0.77 -21.01 13.66
N THR A 26 0.16 -21.84 13.18
CA THR A 26 0.81 -21.65 11.87
C THR A 26 -0.21 -21.70 10.73
N GLU A 27 -1.25 -22.52 10.86
CA GLU A 27 -2.33 -22.62 9.88
C GLU A 27 -3.17 -21.33 9.82
N ASN A 28 -3.58 -20.78 10.97
CA ASN A 28 -4.34 -19.53 11.00
C ASN A 28 -3.52 -18.37 10.44
N PHE A 29 -2.22 -18.33 10.72
CA PHE A 29 -1.32 -17.36 10.10
C PHE A 29 -1.27 -17.50 8.57
N LYS A 30 -1.14 -18.73 8.03
CA LYS A 30 -1.16 -18.99 6.58
C LYS A 30 -2.48 -18.53 5.94
N ARG A 31 -3.61 -18.80 6.60
CA ARG A 31 -4.95 -18.37 6.14
C ARG A 31 -5.06 -16.84 6.12
N TYR A 32 -4.66 -16.16 7.20
CA TYR A 32 -4.62 -14.70 7.26
C TYR A 32 -3.70 -14.09 6.20
N LYS A 33 -2.47 -14.59 6.06
CA LYS A 33 -1.51 -14.13 5.04
C LYS A 33 -2.08 -14.23 3.63
N THR A 34 -2.70 -15.36 3.30
CA THR A 34 -3.35 -15.56 1.99
C THR A 34 -4.51 -14.60 1.77
N ALA A 35 -5.38 -14.40 2.77
CA ALA A 35 -6.49 -13.47 2.68
C ALA A 35 -6.01 -12.01 2.51
N ARG A 36 -5.04 -11.58 3.33
CA ARG A 36 -4.41 -10.26 3.26
C ARG A 36 -3.79 -10.01 1.89
N ASN A 37 -3.04 -10.96 1.34
CA ASN A 37 -2.40 -10.82 0.05
C ASN A 37 -3.44 -10.70 -1.07
N LYS A 38 -4.49 -11.53 -1.05
CA LYS A 38 -5.61 -11.42 -2.01
C LYS A 38 -6.27 -10.05 -1.95
N ALA A 39 -6.56 -9.54 -0.75
CA ALA A 39 -7.13 -8.21 -0.57
C ALA A 39 -6.21 -7.10 -1.09
N THR A 40 -4.91 -7.20 -0.79
CA THR A 40 -3.90 -6.24 -1.25
C THR A 40 -3.79 -6.23 -2.77
N THR A 41 -3.75 -7.41 -3.41
CA THR A 41 -3.71 -7.52 -4.88
C THR A 41 -4.95 -6.95 -5.52
N ALA A 42 -6.14 -7.29 -5.01
CA ALA A 42 -7.41 -6.75 -5.51
C ALA A 42 -7.48 -5.22 -5.37
N LEU A 43 -6.99 -4.67 -4.24
CA LEU A 43 -6.93 -3.23 -4.03
C LEU A 43 -5.98 -2.54 -5.03
N ARG A 44 -4.79 -3.12 -5.26
CA ARG A 44 -3.83 -2.61 -6.25
C ARG A 44 -4.45 -2.61 -7.65
N GLN A 45 -5.06 -3.72 -8.06
CA GLN A 45 -5.73 -3.83 -9.36
C GLN A 45 -6.85 -2.80 -9.52
N ALA A 46 -7.69 -2.63 -8.49
CA ALA A 46 -8.77 -1.64 -8.52
C ALA A 46 -8.23 -0.21 -8.62
N LYS A 47 -7.16 0.11 -7.88
CA LYS A 47 -6.49 1.42 -7.95
C LYS A 47 -5.93 1.69 -9.34
N THR A 48 -5.16 0.75 -9.89
CA THR A 48 -4.61 0.87 -11.25
C THR A 48 -5.71 1.00 -12.29
N ALA A 49 -6.78 0.19 -12.21
CA ALA A 49 -7.92 0.30 -13.12
C ALA A 49 -8.62 1.66 -13.02
N TYR A 50 -8.78 2.21 -11.81
CA TYR A 50 -9.32 3.56 -11.65
C TYR A 50 -8.41 4.62 -12.29
N GLU A 51 -7.11 4.57 -12.00
CA GLU A 51 -6.12 5.51 -12.55
C GLU A 51 -6.05 5.44 -14.08
N THR A 52 -6.04 4.25 -14.67
CA THR A 52 -6.05 4.10 -16.13
C THR A 52 -7.33 4.68 -16.73
N THR A 53 -8.50 4.43 -16.14
CA THR A 53 -9.76 5.03 -16.62
C THR A 53 -9.77 6.55 -16.51
N LEU A 54 -9.10 7.10 -15.50
CA LEU A 54 -8.97 8.53 -15.29
C LEU A 54 -8.09 9.17 -16.37
N VAL A 55 -6.92 8.57 -16.64
CA VAL A 55 -6.00 9.00 -17.70
C VAL A 55 -6.66 8.94 -19.08
N HIS A 56 -7.38 7.87 -19.40
CA HIS A 56 -8.11 7.77 -20.68
C HIS A 56 -9.18 8.86 -20.86
N LYS A 57 -9.69 9.41 -19.75
CA LYS A 57 -10.71 10.47 -19.75
C LYS A 57 -10.12 11.86 -19.51
N ILE A 58 -8.80 12.05 -19.53
CA ILE A 58 -8.13 13.33 -19.21
C ILE A 58 -8.63 14.50 -20.05
N LYS A 59 -8.73 14.31 -21.38
CA LYS A 59 -9.20 15.35 -22.30
C LYS A 59 -10.68 15.70 -22.10
N LYS A 60 -11.49 14.73 -21.62
CA LYS A 60 -12.93 14.91 -21.42
C LYS A 60 -13.27 15.45 -20.03
N LEU A 61 -12.47 15.14 -19.01
CA LEU A 61 -12.76 15.40 -17.59
C LEU A 61 -11.50 15.87 -16.83
N PRO A 62 -10.86 17.00 -17.21
CA PRO A 62 -9.62 17.45 -16.58
C PRO A 62 -9.78 17.75 -15.08
N GLN A 63 -10.95 18.23 -14.66
CA GLN A 63 -11.27 18.50 -13.25
C GLN A 63 -11.15 17.26 -12.36
N LYS A 64 -11.46 16.05 -12.88
CA LYS A 64 -11.36 14.82 -12.07
C LYS A 64 -9.91 14.46 -11.78
N ILE A 65 -9.00 14.75 -12.70
CA ILE A 65 -7.56 14.54 -12.47
C ILE A 65 -7.03 15.56 -11.48
N TRP A 66 -7.45 16.82 -11.61
CA TRP A 66 -7.12 17.84 -10.62
C TRP A 66 -7.58 17.45 -9.21
N GLN A 67 -8.84 16.98 -9.07
CA GLN A 67 -9.38 16.46 -7.81
C GLN A 67 -8.66 15.20 -7.31
N PHE A 68 -8.15 14.36 -8.21
CA PHE A 68 -7.38 13.18 -7.82
C PHE A 68 -6.00 13.57 -7.28
N ILE A 69 -5.30 14.50 -7.94
CA ILE A 69 -3.96 14.97 -7.54
C ILE A 69 -4.01 15.76 -6.23
N ASN A 70 -4.97 16.67 -6.14
CA ASN A 70 -5.19 17.57 -5.01
C ASN A 70 -6.26 17.08 -4.04
N GLY A 71 -6.69 15.83 -4.20
CA GLY A 71 -7.62 15.22 -3.27
C GLY A 71 -7.02 15.23 -1.87
N PRO A 72 -7.86 15.28 -0.82
CA PRO A 72 -7.37 15.22 0.55
C PRO A 72 -6.56 13.94 0.74
N ARG A 73 -5.24 14.09 0.85
CA ARG A 73 -4.37 13.00 1.25
C ARG A 73 -4.57 12.84 2.76
N GLN A 74 -4.67 11.61 3.23
CA GLN A 74 -4.61 11.36 4.67
C GLN A 74 -3.20 11.73 5.14
N THR A 75 -3.03 12.98 5.57
CA THR A 75 -1.89 13.37 6.38
C THR A 75 -2.23 12.96 7.80
N SER A 76 -1.38 12.13 8.41
CA SER A 76 -1.46 11.89 9.84
C SER A 76 -1.28 13.22 10.55
N LEU A 77 -2.17 13.54 11.49
CA LEU A 77 -1.99 14.71 12.35
C LEU A 77 -0.66 14.54 13.09
N ILE A 78 0.18 15.57 13.09
CA ILE A 78 1.39 15.58 13.90
C ILE A 78 0.93 15.61 15.37
N PRO A 79 1.38 14.66 16.23
CA PRO A 79 1.04 14.68 17.65
C PRO A 79 1.54 15.98 18.30
N ASP A 80 1.04 16.29 19.49
CA ASP A 80 1.51 17.48 20.22
C ASP A 80 2.98 17.32 20.58
N LEU A 81 3.75 18.38 20.37
CA LEU A 81 5.20 18.40 20.57
C LEU A 81 5.52 19.16 21.86
N VAL A 82 6.65 18.82 22.49
CA VAL A 82 7.15 19.54 23.65
C VAL A 82 8.28 20.45 23.20
N ASN A 83 8.16 21.75 23.47
CA ASN A 83 9.20 22.74 23.18
C ASN A 83 10.33 22.65 24.21
N ASP A 84 11.45 23.34 23.95
CA ASP A 84 12.56 23.43 24.90
C ASP A 84 12.13 24.02 26.27
N ASP A 85 11.12 24.88 26.27
CA ASP A 85 10.56 25.50 27.49
C ASP A 85 9.59 24.57 28.25
N ASN A 86 9.53 23.28 27.89
CA ASN A 86 8.54 22.29 28.37
C ASN A 86 7.06 22.66 28.09
N SER A 87 6.80 23.69 27.29
CA SER A 87 5.44 24.03 26.85
C SER A 87 4.96 23.06 25.76
N LEU A 88 3.66 22.74 25.74
CA LEU A 88 3.06 21.88 24.73
C LEU A 88 2.66 22.69 23.47
N ALA A 89 3.20 22.31 22.31
CA ALA A 89 2.82 22.85 21.01
C ALA A 89 1.61 22.08 20.44
N THR A 90 0.41 22.63 20.63
CA THR A 90 -0.86 22.01 20.19
C THR A 90 -1.31 22.48 18.81
N THR A 91 -0.99 23.71 18.41
CA THR A 91 -1.42 24.24 17.10
C THR A 91 -0.46 23.81 15.99
N ASN A 92 -0.94 23.72 14.74
CA ASN A 92 -0.09 23.36 13.60
C ASN A 92 1.07 24.34 13.39
N LEU A 93 0.85 25.62 13.69
CA LEU A 93 1.88 26.65 13.59
C LEU A 93 2.97 26.43 14.65
N ASP A 94 2.57 26.20 15.91
CA ASP A 94 3.52 25.96 17.00
C ASP A 94 4.32 24.67 16.74
N LYS A 95 3.67 23.62 16.24
CA LYS A 95 4.32 22.36 15.86
C LYS A 95 5.35 22.57 14.75
N ALA A 96 5.03 23.38 13.74
CA ALA A 96 5.97 23.71 12.67
C ALA A 96 7.20 24.45 13.22
N ASN A 97 6.99 25.43 14.09
CA ASN A 97 8.06 26.20 14.73
C ASN A 97 8.93 25.31 15.64
N ALA A 98 8.32 24.42 16.42
CA ALA A 98 9.02 23.47 17.28
C ALA A 98 9.95 22.55 16.48
N LEU A 99 9.44 22.01 15.36
CA LEU A 99 10.24 21.17 14.45
C LEU A 99 11.36 21.98 13.80
N ASP A 100 11.08 23.19 13.30
CA ASP A 100 12.08 24.06 12.69
C ASP A 100 13.24 24.37 13.64
N LEU A 101 12.92 24.69 14.90
CA LEU A 101 13.92 24.91 15.95
C LEU A 101 14.75 23.65 16.24
N GLN A 102 14.10 22.49 16.35
CA GLN A 102 14.78 21.22 16.61
C GLN A 102 15.72 20.83 15.46
N TYR A 103 15.28 20.98 14.21
CA TYR A 103 16.11 20.68 13.05
C TYR A 103 17.22 21.72 12.85
N SER A 104 16.98 22.99 13.15
CA SER A 104 18.00 24.04 13.11
C SER A 104 19.20 23.74 14.02
N LYS A 105 18.97 23.09 15.17
CA LYS A 105 20.06 22.64 16.07
C LYS A 105 20.92 21.52 15.49
N LEU A 106 20.34 20.65 14.65
CA LEU A 106 21.08 19.54 14.02
C LEU A 106 22.00 20.05 12.92
N PHE A 107 21.61 21.14 12.25
CA PHE A 107 22.47 21.83 11.30
C PHE A 107 23.44 22.73 12.05
N THR A 108 24.48 22.12 12.62
CA THR A 108 25.62 22.87 13.14
C THR A 108 26.16 23.72 12.00
N ARG A 109 26.35 25.02 12.24
CA ARG A 109 27.04 25.90 11.30
C ARG A 109 28.47 25.38 11.18
N GLU A 110 28.74 24.59 10.14
CA GLU A 110 30.07 24.06 9.89
C GLU A 110 31.02 25.26 9.83
N SER A 111 32.07 25.23 10.66
CA SER A 111 33.16 26.17 10.50
C SER A 111 33.79 25.93 9.14
N ASN A 112 34.04 26.98 8.35
CA ASN A 112 34.84 26.88 7.12
C ASN A 112 36.27 26.32 7.35
N GLN A 113 36.63 26.05 8.60
CA GLN A 113 37.81 25.30 8.98
C GLN A 113 37.55 23.82 8.72
N LEU A 114 37.99 23.36 7.56
CA LEU A 114 38.17 21.93 7.31
C LEU A 114 39.09 21.36 8.41
N PRO A 115 38.82 20.14 8.92
CA PRO A 115 39.77 19.47 9.80
C PRO A 115 41.13 19.39 9.09
N PRO A 116 42.25 19.50 9.82
CA PRO A 116 43.58 19.44 9.22
C PRO A 116 43.72 18.15 8.44
N LEU A 117 43.71 18.28 7.11
CA LEU A 117 43.90 17.15 6.20
C LEU A 117 45.38 16.73 6.32
N PRO A 118 45.68 15.45 6.59
CA PRO A 118 47.06 15.00 6.55
C PRO A 118 47.61 15.24 5.14
N SER A 119 48.74 15.94 5.06
CA SER A 119 49.40 16.21 3.80
C SER A 119 49.74 14.89 3.14
N ARG A 120 49.10 14.59 2.00
CA ARG A 120 49.42 13.41 1.19
C ARG A 120 50.68 13.71 0.37
N THR A 121 51.81 13.88 1.04
CA THR A 121 53.13 13.96 0.38
C THR A 121 53.69 12.59 -0.01
N ASN A 122 52.85 11.55 -0.04
CA ASN A 122 53.22 10.29 -0.67
C ASN A 122 53.24 10.48 -2.21
N LEU A 123 54.26 11.20 -2.69
CA LEU A 123 54.79 11.12 -4.04
C LEU A 123 55.54 9.80 -4.23
N THR A 124 55.04 8.70 -3.66
CA THR A 124 55.46 7.37 -4.11
C THR A 124 54.88 7.24 -5.50
N LEU A 125 55.70 7.57 -6.50
CA LEU A 125 55.42 7.29 -7.90
C LEU A 125 55.05 5.81 -7.97
N ILE A 126 53.82 5.51 -8.37
CA ILE A 126 53.42 4.12 -8.60
C ILE A 126 54.10 3.73 -9.91
N GLU A 127 55.35 3.30 -9.82
CA GLU A 127 56.19 2.95 -10.97
C GLU A 127 55.67 1.70 -11.69
N THR A 128 54.94 0.83 -10.98
CA THR A 128 54.50 -0.44 -11.57
C THR A 128 53.17 -0.87 -10.98
N ILE A 129 52.14 -0.91 -11.83
CA ILE A 129 50.87 -1.55 -11.55
C ILE A 129 50.91 -2.93 -12.23
N THR A 130 51.19 -3.99 -11.47
CA THR A 130 51.07 -5.36 -11.96
C THR A 130 49.64 -5.85 -11.80
N ILE A 131 48.88 -5.83 -12.91
CA ILE A 131 47.56 -6.46 -12.98
C ILE A 131 47.78 -7.91 -13.39
N THR A 132 47.62 -8.85 -12.45
CA THR A 132 47.65 -10.29 -12.74
C THR A 132 46.24 -10.85 -12.83
N GLU A 133 45.97 -11.67 -13.86
CA GLU A 133 44.64 -12.25 -14.14
C GLU A 133 44.10 -13.11 -12.99
N GLU A 134 44.99 -13.72 -12.19
CA GLU A 134 44.60 -14.53 -11.02
C GLU A 134 43.81 -13.75 -9.97
N LYS A 135 44.00 -12.43 -9.87
CA LYS A 135 43.33 -11.57 -8.88
C LYS A 135 41.99 -11.01 -9.39
N CYS A 136 41.72 -11.15 -10.69
CA CYS A 136 40.47 -10.78 -11.36
C CYS A 136 39.56 -11.99 -11.61
N ALA A 137 39.77 -13.11 -10.89
CA ALA A 137 38.83 -14.20 -10.93
C ALA A 137 37.43 -13.67 -10.57
N PRO A 138 36.40 -13.89 -11.41
CA PRO A 138 35.04 -13.63 -10.98
C PRO A 138 34.83 -14.51 -9.75
N ASN A 139 34.43 -13.92 -8.62
CA ASN A 139 33.92 -14.66 -7.49
C ASN A 139 32.70 -15.46 -7.98
N SER A 140 32.93 -16.65 -8.54
CA SER A 140 31.96 -17.58 -9.08
C SER A 140 31.25 -18.37 -7.97
N SER A 141 31.39 -17.93 -6.72
CA SER A 141 30.67 -18.46 -5.56
C SER A 141 29.18 -18.09 -5.55
N LEU A 142 28.69 -17.33 -6.53
CA LEU A 142 27.26 -17.32 -6.89
C LEU A 142 26.99 -18.38 -7.96
N SER A 143 27.13 -19.66 -7.60
CA SER A 143 26.51 -20.74 -8.34
C SER A 143 24.98 -20.58 -8.21
N MET A 144 24.38 -19.87 -9.17
CA MET A 144 22.95 -19.97 -9.39
C MET A 144 22.65 -21.44 -9.71
N HIS A 145 22.07 -22.15 -8.74
CA HIS A 145 21.56 -23.50 -8.89
C HIS A 145 20.39 -23.44 -9.88
N LEU A 146 20.71 -23.49 -11.18
CA LEU A 146 19.73 -23.66 -12.23
C LEU A 146 19.33 -25.13 -12.21
N ASN A 147 18.13 -25.41 -11.72
CA ASN A 147 17.53 -26.74 -11.85
C ASN A 147 17.45 -27.10 -13.34
N PRO A 148 17.84 -28.32 -13.74
CA PRO A 148 17.68 -28.78 -15.12
C PRO A 148 16.21 -28.66 -15.54
N LEU A 149 15.97 -27.98 -16.66
CA LEU A 149 14.66 -27.93 -17.29
C LEU A 149 14.30 -29.32 -17.81
N ASP A 150 13.21 -29.89 -17.30
CA ASP A 150 12.62 -31.13 -17.80
C ASP A 150 12.24 -30.98 -19.29
N PRO A 151 12.69 -31.90 -20.18
CA PRO A 151 12.45 -31.82 -21.62
C PRO A 151 11.03 -32.19 -22.07
N THR A 152 10.03 -32.27 -21.19
CA THR A 152 8.67 -32.77 -21.52
C THR A 152 7.58 -31.70 -21.60
N THR A 153 7.88 -30.41 -21.45
CA THR A 153 6.87 -29.37 -21.65
C THR A 153 6.68 -29.07 -23.15
N SER A 154 5.83 -29.87 -23.80
CA SER A 154 5.30 -29.58 -25.13
C SER A 154 4.59 -28.23 -25.13
N ILE A 155 5.18 -27.28 -25.86
CA ILE A 155 4.61 -25.95 -26.08
C ILE A 155 3.45 -26.10 -27.08
N PRO A 156 2.19 -25.76 -26.73
CA PRO A 156 1.12 -25.77 -27.70
C PRO A 156 1.34 -24.68 -28.75
N SER A 157 1.41 -25.12 -30.00
CA SER A 157 1.45 -24.32 -31.22
C SER A 157 0.44 -23.16 -31.19
N SER A 158 0.97 -21.94 -31.27
CA SER A 158 0.23 -20.69 -31.37
C SER A 158 -0.55 -20.63 -32.69
N SER A 159 -1.86 -20.84 -32.62
CA SER A 159 -2.77 -20.55 -33.72
C SER A 159 -2.86 -19.04 -33.97
N LYS A 160 -2.62 -18.64 -35.21
CA LYS A 160 -2.77 -17.26 -35.73
C LYS A 160 -4.21 -16.77 -35.48
N LYS A 161 -4.44 -15.98 -34.43
CA LYS A 161 -5.69 -15.23 -34.26
C LYS A 161 -5.69 -14.06 -35.24
N GLN A 162 -6.64 -14.08 -36.18
CA GLN A 162 -6.94 -12.93 -37.04
C GLN A 162 -7.28 -11.69 -36.20
N PRO A 163 -6.88 -10.50 -36.65
CA PRO A 163 -7.25 -9.26 -35.97
C PRO A 163 -8.77 -9.05 -36.04
N PRO A 164 -9.41 -8.58 -34.94
CA PRO A 164 -10.84 -8.34 -34.92
C PRO A 164 -11.21 -7.19 -35.88
N LYS A 165 -12.21 -7.42 -36.74
CA LYS A 165 -12.82 -6.40 -37.60
C LYS A 165 -13.43 -5.32 -36.71
N LEU A 166 -12.94 -4.08 -36.85
CA LEU A 166 -13.49 -2.91 -36.18
C LEU A 166 -14.84 -2.56 -36.80
N LEU A 167 -15.89 -2.55 -35.97
CA LEU A 167 -17.21 -2.05 -36.36
C LEU A 167 -17.21 -0.51 -36.37
N PRO A 168 -17.97 0.12 -37.29
CA PRO A 168 -18.05 1.57 -37.38
C PRO A 168 -18.74 2.17 -36.14
N PHE A 169 -18.09 3.17 -35.56
CA PHE A 169 -18.63 3.98 -34.46
C PHE A 169 -19.88 4.73 -34.93
N SER A 170 -21.05 4.30 -34.46
CA SER A 170 -22.27 5.10 -34.56
C SER A 170 -22.20 6.27 -33.56
N ARG A 171 -22.37 7.47 -34.11
CA ARG A 171 -22.33 8.75 -33.41
C ARG A 171 -23.61 8.89 -32.56
N ILE A 172 -23.49 8.69 -31.25
CA ILE A 172 -24.60 8.93 -30.32
C ILE A 172 -24.66 10.43 -30.02
N SER A 173 -25.73 11.07 -30.49
CA SER A 173 -26.07 12.46 -30.22
C SER A 173 -26.43 12.65 -28.75
N SER A 174 -25.89 13.72 -28.17
CA SER A 174 -26.09 14.16 -26.79
C SER A 174 -27.43 14.85 -26.62
N THR A 175 -28.27 14.39 -25.70
CA THR A 175 -29.19 15.24 -24.92
C THR A 175 -29.67 14.48 -23.67
N SER A 176 -29.29 14.92 -22.46
CA SER A 176 -30.10 14.69 -21.25
C SER A 176 -29.61 15.51 -20.06
N PRO A 177 -30.50 15.92 -19.13
CA PRO A 177 -30.32 17.10 -18.32
C PRO A 177 -29.57 16.84 -17.01
N PHE A 178 -28.86 17.89 -16.61
CA PHE A 178 -28.05 17.99 -15.40
C PHE A 178 -28.95 17.99 -14.15
N LYS A 179 -29.15 16.82 -13.53
CA LYS A 179 -29.55 16.74 -12.12
C LYS A 179 -28.30 16.76 -11.26
N GLN A 180 -28.16 17.80 -10.44
CA GLN A 180 -27.11 17.90 -9.42
C GLN A 180 -27.18 16.67 -8.50
N ALA A 181 -26.12 15.86 -8.52
CA ALA A 181 -25.93 14.74 -7.61
C ALA A 181 -24.89 15.13 -6.53
N PRO A 182 -25.05 14.66 -5.29
CA PRO A 182 -24.23 15.10 -4.16
C PRO A 182 -22.77 14.65 -4.26
N SER A 183 -21.93 15.46 -3.63
CA SER A 183 -20.47 15.41 -3.57
C SER A 183 -19.88 14.06 -3.15
N HIS A 184 -18.90 13.62 -3.94
CA HIS A 184 -17.88 12.59 -3.70
C HIS A 184 -18.28 11.09 -3.63
N PRO A 185 -17.76 10.25 -4.56
CA PRO A 185 -17.94 8.80 -4.51
C PRO A 185 -17.13 8.09 -3.41
N ILE A 186 -16.10 8.72 -2.84
CA ILE A 186 -15.25 8.11 -1.79
C ILE A 186 -15.90 8.22 -0.39
N GLY A 187 -16.66 9.28 -0.12
CA GLY A 187 -17.36 9.46 1.17
C GLY A 187 -18.45 8.41 1.41
N ARG A 188 -19.13 7.96 0.35
CA ARG A 188 -20.14 6.88 0.45
C ARG A 188 -19.54 5.54 0.88
N TYR A 189 -18.30 5.23 0.50
CA TYR A 189 -17.64 4.00 0.94
C TYR A 189 -17.37 4.01 2.45
N LEU A 190 -16.98 5.14 3.04
CA LEU A 190 -16.71 5.20 4.49
C LEU A 190 -17.98 5.27 5.34
N ALA A 191 -19.05 5.91 4.87
CA ALA A 191 -20.32 6.01 5.59
C ALA A 191 -21.06 4.66 5.67
N ILE A 192 -21.05 3.87 4.60
CA ILE A 192 -21.62 2.51 4.59
C ILE A 192 -20.84 1.61 5.57
N TYR A 193 -19.51 1.73 5.61
CA TYR A 193 -18.66 0.94 6.52
C TYR A 193 -18.88 1.28 8.01
N LYS A 194 -19.13 2.56 8.36
CA LYS A 194 -19.41 2.95 9.76
C LYS A 194 -20.76 2.43 10.26
N ASN A 195 -21.78 2.41 9.40
CA ASN A 195 -23.12 1.95 9.79
C ASN A 195 -23.19 0.41 9.87
N GLU A 196 -22.49 -0.32 8.99
CA GLU A 196 -22.44 -1.79 9.04
C GLU A 196 -21.63 -2.33 10.24
N LEU A 197 -20.56 -1.64 10.65
CA LEU A 197 -19.77 -2.01 11.84
C LEU A 197 -20.57 -1.82 13.15
N LYS A 198 -21.41 -0.79 13.23
CA LYS A 198 -22.25 -0.53 14.40
C LYS A 198 -23.35 -1.59 14.56
N ALA A 199 -23.91 -2.06 13.45
CA ALA A 199 -24.88 -3.17 13.44
C ALA A 199 -24.25 -4.51 13.88
N PHE A 200 -22.99 -4.77 13.50
CA PHE A 200 -22.25 -5.98 13.88
C PHE A 200 -21.91 -6.04 15.38
N CYS A 201 -21.53 -4.92 16.00
CA CYS A 201 -21.30 -4.87 17.45
C CYS A 201 -22.58 -5.14 18.26
N GLN A 202 -23.75 -4.78 17.73
CA GLN A 202 -25.04 -5.05 18.38
C GLN A 202 -25.45 -6.52 18.24
N THR A 203 -25.13 -7.19 17.12
CA THR A 203 -25.44 -8.61 16.92
C THR A 203 -24.47 -9.54 17.66
N ALA A 204 -23.20 -9.16 17.80
CA ALA A 204 -22.23 -9.94 18.58
C ALA A 204 -22.58 -10.00 20.08
N ASN A 205 -23.18 -8.94 20.64
CA ASN A 205 -23.66 -8.93 22.02
C ASN A 205 -24.92 -9.77 22.26
N SER A 206 -25.65 -10.18 21.21
CA SER A 206 -26.83 -11.06 21.34
C SER A 206 -26.53 -12.56 21.29
N VAL A 207 -25.33 -12.97 20.85
CA VAL A 207 -24.97 -14.40 20.66
C VAL A 207 -24.24 -15.00 21.87
N SER A 208 -23.93 -14.22 22.90
CA SER A 208 -23.23 -14.71 24.12
C SER A 208 -24.15 -15.26 25.22
N ARG A 209 -25.47 -15.37 25.02
CA ARG A 209 -26.35 -16.06 25.97
C ARG A 209 -26.36 -17.56 25.68
N PHE A 210 -25.38 -18.27 26.22
CA PHE A 210 -25.46 -19.73 26.37
C PHE A 210 -26.70 -20.09 27.20
N PRO A 211 -27.51 -21.07 26.78
CA PRO A 211 -28.60 -21.58 27.62
C PRO A 211 -28.01 -22.26 28.87
N PRO A 212 -28.63 -22.10 30.04
CA PRO A 212 -28.17 -22.74 31.26
C PRO A 212 -28.24 -24.27 31.10
N SER A 213 -27.10 -24.90 31.41
CA SER A 213 -26.93 -26.35 31.52
C SER A 213 -27.99 -26.94 32.45
N SER A 214 -28.85 -27.80 31.90
CA SER A 214 -29.82 -28.56 32.68
C SER A 214 -29.08 -29.67 33.42
N GLN A 215 -28.95 -29.53 34.74
CA GLN A 215 -28.50 -30.61 35.60
C GLN A 215 -29.58 -31.69 35.68
N ASN A 216 -29.27 -32.89 35.19
CA ASN A 216 -30.09 -34.07 35.36
C ASN A 216 -29.96 -34.55 36.81
N GLY A 217 -31.10 -34.56 37.52
CA GLY A 217 -31.22 -35.10 38.87
C GLY A 217 -31.12 -36.63 38.85
N LEU A 218 -30.34 -37.15 39.80
CA LEU A 218 -30.42 -38.52 40.29
C LEU A 218 -31.74 -38.72 41.05
N THR A 219 -32.44 -39.80 40.72
CA THR A 219 -33.21 -40.63 41.67
C THR A 219 -33.22 -42.04 41.14
#